data_AF-A0A4Q2DHX7-F1
#
_entry.id   AF-A0A4Q2DHX7-F1
#
_cell.length_a   1.000
_cell.length_b   1.000
_cell.length_c   1.000
_cell.angle_alpha   90.00
_cell.angle_beta   90.00
_cell.angle_gamma   90.00
#
_symmetry.space_group_name_H-M   'P 1'
#
loop_
_entity.id
_entity.type
_entity.pdbx_description
1 polymer ?
#
loop_
_entity_poly.entity_id
_entity_poly.type
_entity_poly.pdbx_seq_one_letter_code
_entity_poly.pdbx_strand_id
1 'polypeptide(L)'
;MYFKHPNGSYIRVPQIENTGTGLPNGGMTVYYIQPPTNEKVTAFSKVRHLFAVFNRAKYSESLIGTAPQGFRMITGDPFRRIRPTEIDPTQPEAWSLTFRCWESKAFNDPSNMYPPGGGPYDTFELPKKKCPGGIRSNTFFPSCWDGKNLDSADHQSHVAFMQGEVNPNAGIILMNGTCPSSHPVRIPMVFLETVWDTPKFHDIWPTDGSQPLVLSMGDPTGFGHHGDYLFGWEGDALQRAMDNCLDIFGSPETCRNLGGLTLQTDEEMNACTKQVQVAEVTEGQCESPSTSLLKASALDEHLLNPD
;
A
#
# COMPACT_ATOMS: atom_id res chain seq x y z
N MET A 1 -9.90 -6.11 -3.44
CA MET A 1 -10.20 -6.66 -4.78
C MET A 1 -11.39 -7.60 -4.65
N TYR A 2 -12.25 -7.62 -5.66
CA TYR A 2 -13.44 -8.48 -5.74
C TYR A 2 -13.42 -9.25 -7.06
N PHE A 3 -13.95 -10.46 -7.05
CA PHE A 3 -14.28 -11.24 -8.24
C PHE A 3 -15.75 -11.03 -8.59
N LYS A 4 -16.03 -10.55 -9.80
CA LYS A 4 -17.38 -10.40 -10.34
C LYS A 4 -17.81 -11.73 -10.96
N HIS A 5 -18.72 -12.43 -10.29
CA HIS A 5 -19.25 -13.69 -10.75
C HIS A 5 -20.18 -13.49 -11.96
N PRO A 6 -20.29 -14.45 -12.90
CA PRO A 6 -21.18 -14.36 -14.06
C PRO A 6 -22.66 -14.11 -13.72
N ASN A 7 -23.11 -14.49 -12.52
CA ASN A 7 -24.46 -14.20 -12.02
C ASN A 7 -24.67 -12.74 -11.56
N GLY A 8 -23.64 -11.88 -11.64
CA GLY A 8 -23.68 -10.49 -11.22
C GLY A 8 -23.30 -10.22 -9.76
N SER A 9 -23.06 -11.25 -8.95
CA SER A 9 -22.58 -11.08 -7.57
C SER A 9 -21.08 -10.77 -7.50
N TYR A 10 -20.66 -10.18 -6.39
CA TYR A 10 -19.25 -9.91 -6.10
C TYR A 10 -18.78 -10.75 -4.93
N ILE A 11 -17.63 -11.39 -5.08
CA ILE A 11 -16.98 -12.18 -4.02
C ILE A 11 -15.67 -11.49 -3.65
N ARG A 12 -15.43 -11.21 -2.36
CA ARG A 12 -14.15 -10.65 -1.91
C ARG A 12 -13.02 -11.64 -2.22
N VAL A 13 -11.95 -11.15 -2.87
CA VAL A 13 -10.76 -11.96 -3.09
C VAL A 13 -9.94 -11.95 -1.80
N PRO A 14 -9.67 -13.12 -1.18
CA PRO A 14 -8.88 -13.18 0.04
C PRO A 14 -7.46 -12.64 -0.20
N GLN A 15 -6.91 -12.00 0.83
CA GLN A 15 -5.49 -11.71 0.89
C GLN A 15 -4.78 -12.89 1.55
N ILE A 16 -3.59 -13.22 1.06
CA ILE A 16 -2.73 -14.25 1.64
C ILE A 16 -1.38 -13.64 2.02
N GLU A 17 -0.65 -14.36 2.85
CA GLU A 17 0.69 -13.99 3.26
C GLU A 17 1.63 -13.88 2.06
N ASN A 18 2.60 -12.98 2.19
CA ASN A 18 3.69 -12.92 1.24
C ASN A 18 4.76 -13.95 1.58
N THR A 19 5.31 -14.59 0.56
CA THR A 19 6.32 -15.63 0.74
C THR A 19 7.59 -15.05 1.35
N GLY A 20 8.13 -15.71 2.38
CA GLY A 20 9.39 -15.30 3.01
C GLY A 20 9.26 -14.17 4.04
N THR A 21 8.04 -13.80 4.43
CA THR A 21 7.78 -12.76 5.46
C THR A 21 7.39 -13.31 6.83
N GLY A 22 7.68 -14.60 7.07
CA GLY A 22 7.25 -15.33 8.27
C GLY A 22 5.94 -16.07 8.06
N LEU A 23 5.15 -16.21 9.13
CA LEU A 23 3.84 -16.85 9.16
C LEU A 23 2.71 -15.86 9.55
N PRO A 24 2.57 -14.69 8.89
CA PRO A 24 1.42 -13.84 9.12
C PRO A 24 0.14 -14.52 8.61
N ASN A 25 -1.01 -14.23 9.23
CA ASN A 25 -2.30 -14.83 8.87
C ASN A 25 -3.05 -14.08 7.75
N GLY A 26 -2.31 -13.41 6.86
CA GLY A 26 -2.81 -12.61 5.74
C GLY A 26 -2.38 -11.15 5.80
N GLY A 27 -3.10 -10.29 5.07
CA GLY A 27 -2.89 -8.84 5.08
C GLY A 27 -1.96 -8.35 3.98
N MET A 28 -1.12 -7.36 4.33
CA MET A 28 -0.28 -6.59 3.43
C MET A 28 1.09 -6.44 4.06
N THR A 29 2.14 -6.67 3.27
CA THR A 29 3.52 -6.44 3.72
C THR A 29 3.89 -4.98 3.47
N VAL A 30 4.48 -4.33 4.48
CA VAL A 30 4.94 -2.94 4.41
C VAL A 30 6.45 -2.93 4.41
N TYR A 31 7.05 -2.45 3.32
CA TYR A 31 8.50 -2.31 3.19
C TYR A 31 8.91 -0.86 3.37
N TYR A 32 10.02 -0.67 4.07
CA TYR A 32 10.74 0.59 4.20
C TYR A 32 12.11 0.42 3.55
N ILE A 33 12.24 0.90 2.31
CA ILE A 33 13.39 0.62 1.46
C ILE A 33 14.35 1.81 1.48
N GLN A 34 15.64 1.49 1.65
CA GLN A 34 16.73 2.46 1.57
C GLN A 34 17.27 2.57 0.12
N PRO A 35 17.83 3.72 -0.27
CA PRO A 35 18.52 3.87 -1.53
C PRO A 35 19.69 2.88 -1.67
N PRO A 36 19.94 2.32 -2.88
CA PRO A 36 21.04 1.37 -3.10
C PRO A 36 22.44 1.94 -2.81
N THR A 37 22.57 3.26 -2.80
CA THR A 37 23.85 3.99 -2.65
C THR A 37 24.27 4.21 -1.21
N ASN A 38 23.56 3.63 -0.23
CA ASN A 38 23.72 3.93 1.21
C ASN A 38 23.61 5.43 1.52
N GLU A 39 22.91 6.19 0.66
CA GLU A 39 22.55 7.57 0.95
C GLU A 39 21.71 7.60 2.23
N LYS A 40 22.02 8.55 3.12
CA LYS A 40 21.24 8.71 4.35
C LYS A 40 19.81 9.12 4.02
N VAL A 41 18.85 8.37 4.56
CA VAL A 41 17.44 8.72 4.52
C VAL A 41 17.01 9.41 5.81
N THR A 42 16.12 10.38 5.68
CA THR A 42 15.42 10.98 6.82
C THR A 42 14.11 10.21 7.02
N ALA A 43 14.01 9.43 8.09
CA ALA A 43 12.75 8.79 8.45
C ALA A 43 11.71 9.84 8.83
N PHE A 44 10.45 9.49 8.59
CA PHE A 44 9.32 10.34 8.88
C PHE A 44 9.31 10.77 10.36
N SER A 45 8.88 12.00 10.63
CA SER A 45 8.70 12.44 12.01
C SER A 45 7.21 12.36 12.40
N LYS A 46 6.93 11.79 13.58
CA LYS A 46 5.68 12.10 14.27
C LYS A 46 5.80 13.50 14.85
N VAL A 47 4.72 14.26 14.84
CA VAL A 47 4.67 15.48 15.65
C VAL A 47 4.95 15.06 17.10
N ARG A 48 6.05 15.54 17.66
CA ARG A 48 6.25 15.52 19.11
C ARG A 48 5.17 16.44 19.67
N HIS A 49 4.00 15.92 20.00
CA HIS A 49 3.26 16.53 21.08
C HIS A 49 4.18 16.43 22.29
N LEU A 50 4.63 17.60 22.73
CA LEU A 50 5.36 17.79 23.96
C LEU A 50 4.53 17.08 25.06
N PHE A 51 4.92 15.87 25.44
CA PHE A 51 4.41 15.21 26.64
C PHE A 51 4.94 16.04 27.81
N ALA A 52 4.25 17.13 28.13
CA ALA A 52 4.28 17.67 29.47
C ALA A 52 3.76 16.54 30.36
N VAL A 53 4.63 16.05 31.24
CA VAL A 53 4.30 15.14 32.33
C VAL A 53 3.24 15.83 33.19
N PHE A 54 1.96 15.60 32.87
CA PHE A 54 0.86 15.89 33.77
C PHE A 54 0.28 14.57 34.24
N ASN A 55 0.52 14.35 35.52
CA ASN A 55 -0.05 13.31 36.37
C ASN A 55 -1.55 13.10 36.10
N ARG A 56 -1.97 11.83 36.16
CA ARG A 56 -3.35 11.32 36.26
C ARG A 56 -4.41 12.37 36.61
N ALA A 57 -5.39 12.55 35.71
CA ALA A 57 -6.81 12.28 35.94
C ALA A 57 -7.67 12.96 34.86
N LYS A 58 -8.71 12.24 34.44
CA LYS A 58 -9.84 12.67 33.59
C LYS A 58 -9.58 12.80 32.09
N TYR A 59 -9.90 11.73 31.39
CA TYR A 59 -10.38 11.78 30.02
C TYR A 59 -11.64 12.65 29.95
N SER A 60 -11.66 13.63 29.04
CA SER A 60 -12.89 14.27 28.58
C SER A 60 -13.12 13.94 27.10
N GLU A 61 -14.36 13.60 26.79
CA GLU A 61 -14.92 13.21 25.49
C GLU A 61 -14.89 14.35 24.44
N SER A 62 -13.71 14.83 24.02
CA SER A 62 -13.63 15.91 23.03
C SER A 62 -12.57 15.73 21.93
N LEU A 63 -12.23 14.49 21.56
CA LEU A 63 -11.37 14.21 20.40
C LEU A 63 -12.13 13.53 19.25
N ILE A 64 -13.38 13.94 19.03
CA ILE A 64 -14.01 13.81 17.70
C ILE A 64 -13.48 14.99 16.88
N GLY A 65 -12.50 14.76 15.99
CA GLY A 65 -12.20 15.72 14.91
C GLY A 65 -10.75 16.11 14.62
N THR A 66 -9.72 15.58 15.30
CA THR A 66 -8.32 15.84 14.90
C THR A 66 -7.61 14.53 14.61
N ALA A 67 -7.55 14.16 13.33
CA ALA A 67 -6.71 13.09 12.85
C ALA A 67 -5.26 13.31 13.35
N PRO A 68 -4.56 12.30 13.88
CA PRO A 68 -3.26 12.50 14.55
C PRO A 68 -2.26 13.17 13.62
N GLN A 69 -1.78 14.35 14.00
CA GLN A 69 -0.80 15.14 13.28
C GLN A 69 0.49 14.30 13.11
N GLY A 70 0.84 13.94 11.88
CA GLY A 70 1.94 13.03 11.56
C GLY A 70 2.10 12.89 10.06
N PHE A 71 3.24 12.37 9.61
CA PHE A 71 3.52 12.24 8.18
C PHE A 71 2.49 11.38 7.46
N ARG A 72 1.91 11.87 6.35
CA ARG A 72 0.94 11.14 5.53
C ARG A 72 1.23 11.36 4.08
N MET A 73 0.96 10.37 3.25
CA MET A 73 0.98 10.56 1.81
C MET A 73 0.05 9.56 1.13
N ILE A 74 -0.45 9.94 -0.03
CA ILE A 74 -1.22 9.04 -0.90
C ILE A 74 -0.49 8.86 -2.24
N THR A 75 -0.74 7.73 -2.89
CA THR A 75 -0.24 7.42 -4.24
C THR A 75 -1.40 6.90 -5.08
N GLY A 76 -1.47 7.28 -6.36
CA GLY A 76 -2.54 6.88 -7.27
C GLY A 76 -3.78 7.75 -7.22
N ASP A 77 -4.81 7.32 -7.95
CA ASP A 77 -6.07 8.04 -8.10
C ASP A 77 -7.25 7.06 -8.19
N PRO A 78 -8.16 7.01 -7.18
CA PRO A 78 -9.27 6.06 -7.17
C PRO A 78 -10.29 6.25 -8.30
N PHE A 79 -10.27 7.39 -9.01
CA PHE A 79 -11.20 7.71 -10.09
C PHE A 79 -10.64 7.40 -11.48
N ARG A 80 -9.35 7.06 -11.58
CA ARG A 80 -8.72 6.77 -12.88
C ARG A 80 -9.18 5.41 -13.43
N ARG A 81 -9.47 5.35 -14.74
CA ARG A 81 -9.97 4.14 -15.44
C ARG A 81 -9.21 3.83 -16.72
N ILE A 82 -8.22 4.65 -17.05
CA ILE A 82 -7.37 4.52 -18.23
C ILE A 82 -5.93 4.79 -17.82
N ARG A 83 -4.98 4.27 -18.60
CA ARG A 83 -3.57 4.58 -18.38
C ARG A 83 -3.34 6.08 -18.53
N PRO A 84 -2.68 6.74 -17.56
CA PRO A 84 -2.33 8.15 -17.71
C PRO A 84 -1.38 8.30 -18.89
N THR A 85 -1.68 9.27 -19.75
CA THR A 85 -0.86 9.60 -20.94
C THR A 85 0.11 10.75 -20.66
N GLU A 86 -0.13 11.48 -19.58
CA GLU A 86 0.63 12.61 -19.09
C GLU A 86 1.91 12.21 -18.34
N ILE A 87 2.01 10.94 -17.90
CA ILE A 87 3.17 10.41 -17.20
C ILE A 87 4.08 9.69 -18.20
N ASP A 88 5.34 10.11 -18.26
CA ASP A 88 6.36 9.45 -19.07
C ASP A 88 6.53 7.99 -18.58
N PRO A 89 6.36 6.98 -19.47
CA PRO A 89 6.39 5.56 -19.11
C PRO A 89 7.77 5.07 -18.63
N THR A 90 8.82 5.88 -18.74
CA THR A 90 10.14 5.59 -18.18
C THR A 90 10.29 6.02 -16.73
N GLN A 91 9.41 6.90 -16.23
CA GLN A 91 9.52 7.49 -14.90
C GLN A 91 8.97 6.56 -13.80
N PRO A 92 9.41 6.73 -12.54
CA PRO A 92 9.02 5.85 -11.44
C PRO A 92 7.53 5.93 -11.12
N GLU A 93 6.93 7.11 -11.27
CA GLU A 93 5.50 7.30 -11.05
C GLU A 93 4.67 6.39 -11.96
N ALA A 94 5.08 6.20 -13.22
CA ALA A 94 4.35 5.34 -14.16
C ALA A 94 4.25 3.91 -13.63
N TRP A 95 5.31 3.39 -13.01
CA TRP A 95 5.43 2.01 -12.51
C TRP A 95 5.05 1.85 -11.04
N SER A 96 4.64 2.94 -10.37
CA SER A 96 4.38 2.95 -8.93
C SER A 96 3.21 2.07 -8.51
N LEU A 97 2.28 1.84 -9.44
CA LEU A 97 1.05 1.08 -9.22
C LEU A 97 0.93 0.01 -10.30
N THR A 98 1.26 -1.22 -9.94
CA THR A 98 1.26 -2.33 -10.89
C THR A 98 0.71 -3.61 -10.27
N PHE A 99 0.32 -4.55 -11.11
CA PHE A 99 -0.10 -5.89 -10.74
C PHE A 99 0.87 -6.91 -11.31
N ARG A 100 1.36 -7.82 -10.46
CA ARG A 100 2.09 -9.01 -10.88
C ARG A 100 1.14 -10.19 -11.01
N CYS A 101 1.21 -10.89 -12.12
CA CYS A 101 0.54 -12.16 -12.31
C CYS A 101 1.57 -13.30 -12.20
N TRP A 102 1.55 -14.06 -11.11
CA TRP A 102 2.48 -15.18 -10.95
C TRP A 102 2.09 -16.36 -11.83
N GLU A 103 3.08 -16.98 -12.48
CA GLU A 103 2.87 -18.15 -13.33
C GLU A 103 2.66 -19.44 -12.50
N SER A 104 3.09 -19.45 -11.23
CA SER A 104 2.99 -20.56 -10.28
C SER A 104 3.21 -20.07 -8.83
N LYS A 105 2.97 -20.95 -7.84
CA LYS A 105 3.30 -20.71 -6.42
C LYS A 105 4.75 -21.05 -6.06
N ALA A 106 5.56 -21.46 -7.03
CA ALA A 106 6.91 -21.93 -6.75
C ALA A 106 7.82 -20.74 -6.41
N PHE A 107 8.75 -20.94 -5.46
CA PHE A 107 9.72 -19.91 -5.13
C PHE A 107 10.56 -19.48 -6.36
N ASN A 108 10.95 -20.45 -7.18
CA ASN A 108 11.69 -20.24 -8.43
C ASN A 108 10.80 -19.91 -9.65
N ASP A 109 9.59 -19.42 -9.42
CA ASP A 109 8.72 -18.92 -10.48
C ASP A 109 9.46 -17.86 -11.32
N PRO A 110 9.38 -17.88 -12.67
CA PRO A 110 10.10 -16.93 -13.50
C PRO A 110 9.69 -15.47 -13.25
N SER A 111 8.46 -15.21 -12.76
CA SER A 111 8.03 -13.86 -12.39
C SER A 111 8.66 -13.34 -11.09
N ASN A 112 9.26 -14.22 -10.28
CA ASN A 112 10.07 -13.84 -9.12
C ASN A 112 11.52 -13.48 -9.51
N MET A 113 11.94 -13.72 -10.75
CA MET A 113 13.28 -13.35 -11.24
C MET A 113 13.42 -11.86 -11.57
N TYR A 114 12.32 -11.10 -11.48
CA TYR A 114 12.30 -9.66 -11.72
C TYR A 114 11.79 -8.90 -10.49
N PRO A 115 12.41 -7.79 -10.12
CA PRO A 115 11.95 -6.95 -9.01
C PRO A 115 10.59 -6.29 -9.31
N PRO A 116 9.81 -5.90 -8.29
CA PRO A 116 8.56 -5.15 -8.45
C PRO A 116 8.74 -3.81 -9.17
N GLY A 117 7.77 -3.47 -10.03
CA GLY A 117 7.61 -2.14 -10.61
C GLY A 117 8.53 -1.92 -11.81
N GLY A 118 8.24 -2.56 -12.94
CA GLY A 118 8.97 -2.37 -14.20
C GLY A 118 9.25 -3.65 -14.98
N GLY A 119 9.16 -4.81 -14.32
CA GLY A 119 9.46 -6.10 -14.93
C GLY A 119 8.41 -6.57 -15.95
N PRO A 120 8.74 -7.54 -16.82
CA PRO A 120 7.84 -8.02 -17.88
C PRO A 120 6.59 -8.76 -17.37
N TYR A 121 6.53 -9.08 -16.08
CA TYR A 121 5.41 -9.73 -15.41
C TYR A 121 4.49 -8.75 -14.68
N ASP A 122 4.87 -7.47 -14.62
CA ASP A 122 4.06 -6.41 -14.05
C ASP A 122 3.20 -5.76 -15.14
N THR A 123 1.95 -5.46 -14.78
CA THR A 123 0.95 -4.82 -15.63
C THR A 123 0.36 -3.62 -14.92
N PHE A 124 -0.11 -2.60 -15.64
CA PHE A 124 -0.77 -1.45 -15.02
C PHE A 124 -2.25 -1.73 -14.80
N GLU A 125 -2.88 -2.37 -15.78
CA GLU A 125 -4.24 -2.89 -15.67
C GLU A 125 -4.29 -4.19 -14.86
N LEU A 126 -5.51 -4.56 -14.44
CA LEU A 126 -5.74 -5.87 -13.85
C LEU A 126 -5.35 -7.00 -14.85
N PRO A 127 -4.68 -8.06 -14.40
CA PRO A 127 -4.28 -9.18 -15.25
C PRO A 127 -5.45 -9.78 -16.04
N LYS A 128 -5.30 -9.85 -17.36
CA LYS A 128 -6.32 -10.38 -18.30
C LYS A 128 -6.35 -11.90 -18.39
N LYS A 129 -5.45 -12.59 -17.67
CA LYS A 129 -5.34 -14.04 -17.63
C LYS A 129 -5.44 -14.54 -16.19
N LYS A 130 -5.74 -15.83 -16.05
CA LYS A 130 -5.60 -16.55 -14.78
C LYS A 130 -4.15 -16.51 -14.33
N CYS A 131 -3.92 -16.27 -13.04
CA CYS A 131 -2.60 -16.23 -12.43
C CYS A 131 -2.49 -17.41 -11.45
N PRO A 132 -1.86 -18.54 -11.83
CA PRO A 132 -1.78 -19.74 -10.99
C PRO A 132 -1.17 -19.51 -9.60
N GLY A 133 -0.26 -18.55 -9.47
CA GLY A 133 0.33 -18.18 -8.18
C GLY A 133 -0.46 -17.14 -7.39
N GLY A 134 -1.52 -16.55 -7.95
CA GLY A 134 -2.17 -15.36 -7.40
C GLY A 134 -1.77 -14.07 -8.12
N ILE A 135 -2.30 -12.96 -7.62
CA ILE A 135 -1.96 -11.62 -8.10
C ILE A 135 -1.31 -10.84 -6.98
N ARG A 136 -0.24 -10.11 -7.28
CA ARG A 136 0.33 -9.13 -6.36
C ARG A 136 -0.04 -7.73 -6.80
N SER A 137 -0.53 -6.90 -5.88
CA SER A 137 -0.54 -5.46 -6.06
C SER A 137 0.77 -4.88 -5.54
N ASN A 138 1.46 -4.15 -6.41
CA ASN A 138 2.62 -3.37 -6.08
C ASN A 138 2.18 -1.91 -5.88
N THR A 139 2.36 -1.34 -4.69
CA THR A 139 1.98 0.04 -4.39
C THR A 139 3.18 0.81 -3.82
N PHE A 140 3.88 1.52 -4.69
CA PHE A 140 5.01 2.37 -4.32
C PHE A 140 4.57 3.80 -4.06
N PHE A 141 5.13 4.39 -3.01
CA PHE A 141 4.92 5.79 -2.68
C PHE A 141 6.09 6.66 -3.16
N PRO A 142 5.84 7.97 -3.34
CA PRO A 142 6.87 8.99 -3.40
C PRO A 142 7.98 8.80 -2.35
N SER A 143 9.23 9.06 -2.73
CA SER A 143 10.41 8.88 -1.84
C SER A 143 11.30 10.12 -1.75
N CYS A 144 10.72 11.28 -2.09
CA CYS A 144 11.32 12.60 -1.96
C CYS A 144 10.33 13.52 -1.25
N TRP A 145 10.81 14.30 -0.28
CA TRP A 145 10.02 15.16 0.60
C TRP A 145 10.47 16.61 0.49
N ASP A 146 9.53 17.55 0.62
CA ASP A 146 9.81 19.00 0.58
C ASP A 146 10.62 19.52 1.76
N GLY A 147 10.83 18.71 2.79
CA GLY A 147 11.60 19.06 3.99
C GLY A 147 10.85 19.93 4.99
N LYS A 148 9.56 20.21 4.75
CA LYS A 148 8.78 21.19 5.51
C LYS A 148 7.44 20.65 5.97
N ASN A 149 6.63 20.09 5.08
CA ASN A 149 5.24 19.76 5.36
C ASN A 149 5.10 18.27 5.65
N LEU A 150 4.61 17.91 6.84
CA LEU A 150 4.32 16.50 7.14
C LEU A 150 3.09 15.98 6.39
N ASP A 151 2.25 16.89 5.93
CA ASP A 151 1.07 16.61 5.14
C ASP A 151 0.72 17.85 4.32
N SER A 152 0.08 17.66 3.18
CA SER A 152 -0.49 18.72 2.35
C SER A 152 -2.00 18.55 2.26
N ALA A 153 -2.73 19.59 1.87
CA ALA A 153 -4.19 19.53 1.79
C ALA A 153 -4.70 18.43 0.82
N ASP A 154 -3.89 18.09 -0.18
CA ASP A 154 -4.12 17.02 -1.15
C ASP A 154 -3.40 15.71 -0.81
N HIS A 155 -2.69 15.65 0.32
CA HIS A 155 -1.85 14.53 0.77
C HIS A 155 -0.76 14.09 -0.24
N GLN A 156 -0.45 14.90 -1.25
CA GLN A 156 0.46 14.55 -2.35
C GLN A 156 1.53 15.61 -2.60
N SER A 157 1.16 16.90 -2.65
CA SER A 157 2.05 17.99 -3.12
C SER A 157 3.29 18.26 -2.26
N HIS A 158 3.38 17.68 -1.06
CA HIS A 158 4.56 17.76 -0.19
C HIS A 158 5.56 16.62 -0.42
N VAL A 159 5.24 15.66 -1.28
CA VAL A 159 6.13 14.56 -1.68
C VAL A 159 6.22 14.42 -3.20
N ALA A 160 7.30 13.82 -3.68
CA ALA A 160 7.50 13.54 -5.09
C ALA A 160 8.17 12.17 -5.31
N PHE A 161 7.89 11.56 -6.47
CA PHE A 161 8.70 10.46 -6.96
C PHE A 161 10.11 10.95 -7.32
N MET A 162 11.08 10.05 -7.26
CA MET A 162 12.42 10.33 -7.76
C MET A 162 12.41 10.64 -9.25
N GLN A 163 13.42 11.37 -9.69
CA GLN A 163 13.78 11.52 -11.09
C GLN A 163 14.72 10.39 -11.54
N GLY A 164 14.58 9.99 -12.79
CA GLY A 164 15.41 8.98 -13.46
C GLY A 164 14.56 7.92 -14.13
N GLU A 165 15.20 7.06 -14.93
CA GLU A 165 14.50 6.01 -15.67
C GLU A 165 14.46 4.70 -14.87
N VAL A 166 13.31 4.03 -14.88
CA VAL A 166 13.14 2.70 -14.29
C VAL A 166 13.82 1.67 -15.18
N ASN A 167 14.82 0.97 -14.65
CA ASN A 167 15.39 -0.21 -15.29
C ASN A 167 14.49 -1.42 -15.00
N PRO A 168 13.89 -2.09 -16.01
CA PRO A 168 13.02 -3.25 -15.80
C PRO A 168 13.64 -4.42 -15.02
N ASN A 169 14.96 -4.53 -15.03
CA ASN A 169 15.70 -5.58 -14.30
C ASN A 169 16.02 -5.21 -12.84
N ALA A 170 15.85 -3.93 -12.47
CA ALA A 170 16.06 -3.42 -11.11
C ALA A 170 14.73 -2.96 -10.45
N GLY A 171 13.74 -2.61 -11.26
CA GLY A 171 12.45 -2.09 -10.82
C GLY A 171 12.59 -0.74 -10.11
N ILE A 172 11.49 -0.23 -9.58
CA ILE A 172 11.53 0.99 -8.75
C ILE A 172 12.27 0.71 -7.43
N ILE A 173 12.09 -0.49 -6.86
CA ILE A 173 12.62 -0.86 -5.54
C ILE A 173 14.13 -0.70 -5.41
N LEU A 174 14.90 -0.97 -6.48
CA LEU A 174 16.37 -0.88 -6.50
C LEU A 174 16.85 0.30 -7.35
N MET A 175 15.95 1.24 -7.64
CA MET A 175 16.28 2.40 -8.45
C MET A 175 17.20 3.37 -7.69
N ASN A 176 18.23 3.85 -8.39
CA ASN A 176 19.11 4.91 -7.90
C ASN A 176 18.76 6.26 -8.57
N GLY A 177 17.57 6.78 -8.27
CA GLY A 177 17.11 8.08 -8.77
C GLY A 177 17.49 9.25 -7.86
N THR A 178 17.33 10.48 -8.35
CA THR A 178 17.60 11.71 -7.59
C THR A 178 16.30 12.42 -7.22
N CYS A 179 16.28 13.10 -6.08
CA CYS A 179 15.14 13.92 -5.73
C CYS A 179 15.09 15.24 -6.52
N PRO A 180 13.90 15.69 -6.95
CA PRO A 180 13.76 16.99 -7.59
C PRO A 180 14.09 18.12 -6.60
N SER A 181 14.51 19.28 -7.11
CA SER A 181 14.87 20.42 -6.26
C SER A 181 13.72 20.97 -5.42
N SER A 182 12.46 20.72 -5.83
CA SER A 182 11.27 21.05 -5.04
C SER A 182 11.07 20.13 -3.82
N HIS A 183 11.65 18.94 -3.84
CA HIS A 183 11.51 17.92 -2.80
C HIS A 183 12.88 17.34 -2.42
N PRO A 184 13.81 18.15 -1.90
CA PRO A 184 15.22 17.78 -1.83
C PRO A 184 15.56 16.73 -0.75
N VAL A 185 14.62 16.38 0.14
CA VAL A 185 14.89 15.46 1.25
C VAL A 185 14.55 14.03 0.87
N ARG A 186 15.57 13.16 0.88
CA ARG A 186 15.41 11.72 0.67
C ARG A 186 14.73 11.07 1.88
N ILE A 187 13.62 10.37 1.64
CA ILE A 187 12.88 9.60 2.66
C ILE A 187 12.88 8.11 2.28
N PRO A 188 12.67 7.18 3.23
CA PRO A 188 12.53 5.76 2.90
C PRO A 188 11.40 5.55 1.88
N MET A 189 11.64 4.75 0.85
CA MET A 189 10.59 4.35 -0.07
C MET A 189 9.65 3.39 0.65
N VAL A 190 8.39 3.78 0.77
CA VAL A 190 7.33 2.90 1.25
C VAL A 190 6.81 2.08 0.08
N PHE A 191 6.82 0.77 0.24
CA PHE A 191 6.22 -0.16 -0.70
C PHE A 191 5.22 -1.04 0.04
N LEU A 192 3.97 -0.98 -0.38
CA LEU A 192 2.92 -1.86 0.11
C LEU A 192 2.73 -2.99 -0.89
N GLU A 193 2.85 -4.20 -0.39
CA GLU A 193 2.72 -5.42 -1.19
C GLU A 193 1.52 -6.22 -0.69
N THR A 194 0.52 -6.38 -1.55
CA THR A 194 -0.69 -7.15 -1.23
C THR A 194 -0.81 -8.35 -2.17
N VAL A 195 -0.96 -9.54 -1.60
CA VAL A 195 -1.09 -10.80 -2.34
C VAL A 195 -2.55 -11.24 -2.33
N TRP A 196 -3.13 -11.45 -3.51
CA TRP A 196 -4.52 -11.83 -3.71
C TRP A 196 -4.63 -13.28 -4.16
N ASP A 197 -5.40 -14.10 -3.45
CA ASP A 197 -5.59 -15.53 -3.74
C ASP A 197 -6.65 -15.76 -4.84
N THR A 198 -6.34 -15.28 -6.04
CA THR A 198 -7.17 -15.45 -7.23
C THR A 198 -7.33 -16.88 -7.75
N PRO A 199 -6.42 -17.85 -7.49
CA PRO A 199 -6.58 -19.24 -7.92
C PRO A 199 -7.90 -19.88 -7.49
N LYS A 200 -8.46 -19.47 -6.35
CA LYS A 200 -9.76 -19.95 -5.84
C LYS A 200 -10.93 -19.71 -6.81
N PHE A 201 -10.78 -18.77 -7.74
CA PHE A 201 -11.83 -18.40 -8.69
C PHE A 201 -11.62 -18.99 -10.09
N HIS A 202 -10.58 -19.82 -10.29
CA HIS A 202 -10.24 -20.33 -11.62
C HIS A 202 -11.33 -21.21 -12.24
N ASP A 203 -12.09 -21.95 -11.43
CA ASP A 203 -13.16 -22.83 -11.91
C ASP A 203 -14.42 -22.06 -12.33
N ILE A 204 -14.58 -20.82 -11.85
CA ILE A 204 -15.71 -19.94 -12.15
C ILE A 204 -15.32 -18.72 -12.99
N TRP A 205 -14.11 -18.72 -13.53
CA TRP A 205 -13.62 -17.67 -14.42
C TRP A 205 -14.44 -17.60 -15.72
N PRO A 206 -14.74 -16.40 -16.25
CA PRO A 206 -15.53 -16.27 -17.47
C PRO A 206 -14.99 -17.07 -18.66
N THR A 207 -15.87 -17.80 -19.34
CA THR A 207 -15.52 -18.63 -20.50
C THR A 207 -15.30 -17.83 -21.78
N ASP A 208 -15.78 -16.59 -21.83
CA ASP A 208 -15.56 -15.65 -22.93
C ASP A 208 -14.15 -15.01 -22.90
N GLY A 209 -13.33 -15.36 -21.90
CA GLY A 209 -11.99 -14.83 -21.71
C GLY A 209 -11.96 -13.43 -21.10
N SER A 210 -13.11 -12.87 -20.70
CA SER A 210 -13.13 -11.61 -19.98
C SER A 210 -12.46 -11.74 -18.62
N GLN A 211 -11.84 -10.64 -18.20
CA GLN A 211 -11.27 -10.48 -16.88
C GLN A 211 -12.43 -10.17 -15.90
N PRO A 212 -12.54 -10.87 -14.75
CA PRO A 212 -13.66 -10.70 -13.80
C PRO A 212 -13.34 -9.89 -12.53
N LEU A 213 -12.11 -9.43 -12.32
CA LEU A 213 -11.74 -8.76 -11.06
C LEU A 213 -12.06 -7.27 -11.11
N VAL A 214 -12.42 -6.71 -9.95
CA VAL A 214 -12.78 -5.31 -9.77
C VAL A 214 -12.14 -4.82 -8.47
N LEU A 215 -11.56 -3.62 -8.47
CA LEU A 215 -11.07 -2.99 -7.24
C LEU A 215 -12.25 -2.45 -6.41
N SER A 216 -12.05 -2.25 -5.11
CA SER A 216 -13.14 -1.96 -4.17
C SER A 216 -13.96 -0.71 -4.51
N MET A 217 -13.37 0.26 -5.22
CA MET A 217 -14.05 1.47 -5.70
C MET A 217 -14.79 1.27 -7.03
N GLY A 218 -15.06 0.03 -7.40
CA GLY A 218 -15.79 -0.34 -8.62
C GLY A 218 -14.97 -0.21 -9.90
N ASP A 219 -13.64 -0.19 -9.83
CA ASP A 219 -12.77 -0.12 -11.00
C ASP A 219 -12.50 -1.52 -11.59
N PRO A 220 -13.02 -1.86 -12.79
CA PRO A 220 -12.74 -3.13 -13.46
C PRO A 220 -11.45 -3.10 -14.29
N THR A 221 -10.75 -1.97 -14.34
CA THR A 221 -9.57 -1.77 -15.21
C THR A 221 -8.25 -1.93 -14.47
N GLY A 222 -8.18 -1.56 -13.19
CA GLY A 222 -6.96 -1.58 -12.38
C GLY A 222 -6.29 -0.21 -12.25
N PHE A 223 -6.59 0.74 -13.13
CA PHE A 223 -5.95 2.07 -13.12
C PHE A 223 -6.35 2.95 -11.94
N GLY A 224 -7.44 2.60 -11.25
CA GLY A 224 -7.91 3.23 -10.02
C GLY A 224 -7.21 2.72 -8.77
N HIS A 225 -6.17 1.90 -8.93
CA HIS A 225 -5.33 1.46 -7.82
C HIS A 225 -4.72 2.69 -7.14
N HIS A 226 -4.67 2.66 -5.81
CA HIS A 226 -4.12 3.71 -4.98
C HIS A 226 -3.74 3.10 -3.64
N GLY A 227 -3.01 3.87 -2.84
CA GLY A 227 -2.71 3.53 -1.46
C GLY A 227 -2.52 4.77 -0.61
N ASP A 228 -2.87 4.64 0.66
CA ASP A 228 -2.73 5.68 1.65
C ASP A 228 -1.71 5.22 2.70
N TYR A 229 -0.80 6.12 3.06
CA TYR A 229 0.20 5.85 4.07
C TYR A 229 0.08 6.87 5.20
N LEU A 230 0.02 6.35 6.43
CA LEU A 230 0.05 7.11 7.67
C LEU A 230 1.22 6.62 8.52
N PHE A 231 2.10 7.52 8.92
CA PHE A 231 3.28 7.14 9.69
C PHE A 231 2.94 6.61 11.09
N GLY A 232 3.18 5.31 11.28
CA GLY A 232 2.81 4.58 12.49
C GLY A 232 3.91 4.39 13.54
N TRP A 233 5.19 4.57 13.20
CA TRP A 233 6.30 4.20 14.10
C TRP A 233 6.38 5.07 15.36
N GLU A 234 6.83 4.48 16.47
CA GLU A 234 6.99 5.20 17.74
C GLU A 234 8.32 5.96 17.78
N GLY A 235 8.26 7.24 18.15
CA GLY A 235 9.46 8.06 18.36
C GLY A 235 10.40 8.08 17.16
N ASP A 236 11.66 7.72 17.40
CA ASP A 236 12.73 7.62 16.40
C ASP A 236 12.97 6.18 15.89
N ALA A 237 12.06 5.25 16.20
CA ALA A 237 12.27 3.83 15.95
C ALA A 237 12.57 3.51 14.48
N LEU A 238 11.85 4.12 13.53
CA LEU A 238 12.14 3.93 12.11
C LEU A 238 13.52 4.50 11.74
N GLN A 239 13.92 5.66 12.27
CA GLN A 239 15.25 6.20 11.99
C GLN A 239 16.34 5.27 12.52
N ARG A 240 16.19 4.74 13.73
CA ARG A 240 17.12 3.75 14.30
C ARG A 240 17.18 2.49 13.45
N ALA A 241 16.05 2.02 12.91
CA ALA A 241 16.03 0.89 11.97
C ALA A 241 16.83 1.20 10.70
N MET A 242 16.55 2.34 10.06
CA MET A 242 17.21 2.75 8.82
C MET A 242 18.71 2.99 9.01
N ASP A 243 19.13 3.53 10.15
CA ASP A 243 20.54 3.82 10.42
C ASP A 243 21.38 2.57 10.72
N ASN A 244 20.75 1.47 11.17
CA ASN A 244 21.48 0.30 11.70
C ASN A 244 21.20 -1.01 10.96
N CYS A 245 20.07 -1.13 10.26
CA CYS A 245 19.78 -2.29 9.44
C CYS A 245 20.09 -2.02 7.97
N LEU A 246 21.23 -2.54 7.50
CA LEU A 246 21.74 -2.38 6.14
C LEU A 246 21.69 -3.69 5.35
N ASP A 247 20.90 -4.66 5.80
CA ASP A 247 20.71 -5.92 5.10
C ASP A 247 19.89 -5.70 3.83
N ILE A 248 20.36 -6.27 2.72
CA ILE A 248 19.74 -6.06 1.40
C ILE A 248 18.40 -6.79 1.26
N PHE A 249 18.15 -7.82 2.07
CA PHE A 249 16.87 -8.53 2.11
C PHE A 249 15.91 -7.93 3.15
N GLY A 250 16.36 -6.95 3.94
CA GLY A 250 15.55 -6.23 4.91
C GLY A 250 15.01 -7.10 6.04
N SER A 251 15.61 -8.27 6.30
CA SER A 251 15.19 -9.17 7.37
C SER A 251 15.60 -8.58 8.73
N PRO A 252 14.64 -8.26 9.62
CA PRO A 252 14.96 -7.69 10.92
C PRO A 252 15.90 -8.58 11.75
N GLU A 253 15.84 -9.90 11.56
CA GLU A 253 16.63 -10.89 12.29
C GLU A 253 18.11 -10.88 11.91
N THR A 254 18.43 -10.44 10.68
CA THR A 254 19.82 -10.37 10.17
C THR A 254 20.47 -9.02 10.44
N CYS A 255 19.70 -8.02 10.89
CA CYS A 255 20.23 -6.73 11.30
C CYS A 255 21.17 -6.91 12.51
N ARG A 256 22.49 -6.90 12.27
CA ARG A 256 23.54 -7.10 13.30
C ARG A 256 23.39 -6.18 14.51
N ASN A 257 22.84 -4.99 14.30
CA ASN A 257 22.45 -4.05 15.34
C ASN A 257 21.05 -3.55 15.00
N LEU A 258 20.05 -3.91 15.79
CA LEU A 258 18.69 -3.41 15.63
C LEU A 258 18.52 -1.97 16.14
N GLY A 259 19.61 -1.29 16.50
CA GLY A 259 19.56 0.07 17.05
C GLY A 259 18.81 0.14 18.38
N GLY A 260 18.68 -0.97 19.10
CA GLY A 260 17.84 -1.08 20.30
C GLY A 260 16.34 -1.19 20.02
N LEU A 261 15.95 -1.69 18.85
CA LEU A 261 14.57 -2.08 18.54
C LEU A 261 14.27 -3.49 19.06
N THR A 262 13.02 -3.71 19.45
CA THR A 262 12.51 -5.03 19.83
C THR A 262 11.73 -5.60 18.65
N LEU A 263 12.06 -6.82 18.25
CA LEU A 263 11.27 -7.55 17.26
C LEU A 263 10.05 -8.16 17.93
N GLN A 264 8.92 -8.10 17.23
CA GLN A 264 7.72 -8.85 17.60
C GLN A 264 7.72 -10.16 16.83
N THR A 265 7.26 -11.22 17.49
CA THR A 265 7.03 -12.51 16.86
C THR A 265 5.81 -12.47 15.95
N ASP A 266 5.72 -13.39 14.99
CA ASP A 266 4.54 -13.54 14.14
C ASP A 266 3.26 -13.78 14.96
N GLU A 267 3.37 -14.50 16.08
CA GLU A 267 2.24 -14.75 16.99
C GLU A 267 1.75 -13.44 17.64
N GLU A 268 2.66 -12.60 18.14
CA GLU A 268 2.31 -11.29 18.72
C GLU A 268 1.70 -10.35 17.68
N MET A 269 2.24 -10.31 16.46
CA MET A 269 1.70 -9.52 15.36
C MET A 269 0.30 -10.01 14.96
N ASN A 270 0.11 -11.32 14.81
CA ASN A 270 -1.18 -11.93 14.49
C ASN A 270 -2.23 -11.74 15.59
N ALA A 271 -1.81 -11.63 16.86
CA ALA A 271 -2.70 -11.33 17.98
C ALA A 271 -3.11 -9.84 18.03
N CYS A 272 -2.34 -8.95 17.39
CA CYS A 272 -2.60 -7.51 17.34
C CYS A 272 -3.74 -7.19 16.35
N THR A 273 -4.97 -7.46 16.78
CA THR A 273 -6.18 -7.24 15.96
C THR A 273 -6.99 -6.06 16.46
N LYS A 274 -7.53 -5.28 15.53
CA LYS A 274 -8.56 -4.27 15.83
C LYS A 274 -9.92 -4.90 15.60
N GLN A 275 -10.76 -4.87 16.63
CA GLN A 275 -12.16 -5.32 16.50
C GLN A 275 -12.88 -4.50 15.43
N VAL A 276 -13.74 -5.17 14.66
CA VAL A 276 -14.61 -4.53 13.67
C VAL A 276 -15.39 -3.41 14.36
N GLN A 277 -15.18 -2.17 13.90
CA GLN A 277 -15.81 -0.99 14.51
C GLN A 277 -17.22 -0.74 13.93
N VAL A 278 -17.49 -1.25 12.73
CA VAL A 278 -18.77 -1.08 12.03
C VAL A 278 -19.28 -2.47 11.65
N ALA A 279 -20.50 -2.80 12.08
CA ALA A 279 -21.14 -4.08 11.76
C ALA A 279 -21.58 -4.12 10.29
N GLU A 280 -20.61 -4.23 9.39
CA GLU A 280 -20.80 -4.38 7.95
C GLU A 280 -20.50 -5.84 7.55
N VAL A 281 -21.30 -6.37 6.62
CA VAL A 281 -21.01 -7.66 5.99
C VAL A 281 -19.88 -7.45 4.99
N THR A 282 -18.64 -7.69 5.43
CA THR A 282 -17.42 -7.50 4.62
C THR A 282 -16.96 -8.77 3.91
N GLU A 283 -17.57 -9.91 4.21
CA GLU A 283 -17.24 -11.23 3.66
C GLU A 283 -18.49 -11.91 3.10
N GLY A 284 -18.33 -12.68 2.01
CA GLY A 284 -19.42 -13.39 1.32
C GLY A 284 -19.70 -12.90 -0.10
N GLN A 285 -20.88 -13.25 -0.62
CA GLN A 285 -21.39 -12.78 -1.91
C GLN A 285 -22.28 -11.54 -1.69
N CYS A 286 -21.88 -10.41 -2.26
CA CYS A 286 -22.76 -9.25 -2.35
C CYS A 286 -23.59 -9.37 -3.63
N GLU A 287 -24.91 -9.43 -3.50
CA GLU A 287 -25.83 -9.32 -4.64
C GLU A 287 -25.82 -7.88 -5.16
N SER A 288 -25.60 -7.69 -6.46
CA SER A 288 -25.84 -6.39 -7.09
C SER A 288 -27.34 -6.10 -7.00
N PRO A 289 -27.78 -4.99 -6.37
CA PRO A 289 -29.19 -4.65 -6.41
C PRO A 289 -29.61 -4.47 -7.88
N SER A 290 -30.58 -5.27 -8.31
CA SER A 290 -31.24 -5.05 -9.59
C SER A 290 -31.91 -3.67 -9.53
N THR A 291 -31.46 -2.76 -10.39
CA THR A 291 -32.04 -1.43 -10.69
C THR A 291 -31.93 -0.31 -9.64
N SER A 292 -31.29 0.78 -10.12
CA SER A 292 -31.26 2.17 -9.64
C SER A 292 -30.31 2.55 -8.50
N LEU A 293 -29.30 3.34 -8.88
CA LEU A 293 -28.61 4.38 -8.09
C LEU A 293 -28.09 3.98 -6.70
N LEU A 294 -26.85 3.47 -6.63
CA LEU A 294 -25.99 3.77 -5.49
C LEU A 294 -25.57 5.25 -5.59
N LYS A 295 -26.45 6.14 -5.10
CA LYS A 295 -25.95 7.29 -4.35
C LYS A 295 -25.15 6.68 -3.20
N ALA A 296 -23.82 6.79 -3.25
CA ALA A 296 -23.03 6.72 -2.03
C ALA A 296 -23.64 7.75 -1.09
N SER A 297 -24.38 7.28 -0.09
CA SER A 297 -24.93 8.12 0.93
C SER A 297 -23.76 8.67 1.73
N ALA A 298 -23.37 9.90 1.41
CA ALA A 298 -23.01 10.85 2.45
C ALA A 298 -24.20 10.88 3.42
N LEU A 299 -24.08 10.15 4.53
CA LEU A 299 -24.95 10.27 5.69
C LEU A 299 -24.04 10.62 6.86
N ASP A 300 -23.74 11.91 6.95
CA ASP A 300 -23.70 12.58 8.25
C ASP A 300 -24.03 14.08 8.06
N GLU A 301 -25.27 14.35 7.65
CA GLU A 301 -25.89 15.67 7.78
C GLU A 301 -27.07 15.55 8.73
N HIS A 302 -26.81 15.41 10.04
CA HIS A 302 -27.84 15.69 11.06
C HIS A 302 -27.25 15.96 12.45
N LEU A 303 -26.43 17.00 12.58
CA LEU A 303 -26.29 17.75 13.85
C LEU A 303 -25.95 19.22 13.58
N LEU A 304 -26.85 19.93 12.90
CA LEU A 304 -26.91 21.38 12.95
C LEU A 304 -28.38 21.81 12.96
N ASN A 305 -28.94 21.99 14.14
CA ASN A 305 -29.87 23.08 14.36
C ASN A 305 -29.78 23.56 15.82
N PRO A 306 -29.39 24.82 16.06
CA PRO A 306 -29.49 25.46 17.36
C PRO A 306 -30.86 26.14 17.49
N ASP A 307 -31.62 25.76 18.49
CA ASP A 307 -32.56 26.62 19.22
C ASP A 307 -32.37 26.36 20.72
#